data_AF-A0A366I123-F1
#
_entry.id   AF-A0A366I123-F1
#
_cell.length_a   1.000
_cell.length_b   1.000
_cell.length_c   1.000
_cell.angle_alpha   90.00
_cell.angle_beta   90.00
_cell.angle_gamma   90.00
#
_symmetry.space_group_name_H-M   'P 1'
#
loop_
_entity.id
_entity.type
_entity.pdbx_description
1 polymer ?
#
loop_
_entity_poly.entity_id
_entity_poly.type
_entity_poly.pdbx_seq_one_letter_code
_entity_poly.pdbx_strand_id
1 'polypeptide(L)'
;MNGTDATGGNGSDIWTDFSLTDGDQIDVSRLVQGWSADSGNLGDWISVETVGGNTVIAIDRDGQDAAFSATELVTLQAVQVTLDELLENNAITA
;
A
#
# COMPACT_ATOMS: atom_id res chain seq x y z
N MET A 1 16.72 -8.37 -4.01
CA MET A 1 15.56 -7.53 -4.36
C MET A 1 15.88 -6.87 -5.68
N ASN A 2 14.98 -6.97 -6.65
CA ASN A 2 15.23 -6.38 -7.96
C ASN A 2 14.87 -4.90 -7.88
N GLY A 3 15.89 -4.04 -7.75
CA GLY A 3 15.69 -2.61 -7.47
C GLY A 3 15.05 -1.81 -8.61
N THR A 4 14.80 -2.45 -9.76
CA THR A 4 14.10 -1.87 -10.92
C THR A 4 12.65 -2.35 -11.03
N ASP A 5 12.23 -3.27 -10.17
CA ASP A 5 10.85 -3.75 -10.15
C ASP A 5 9.96 -2.76 -9.38
N ALA A 6 8.81 -2.41 -9.94
CA ALA A 6 7.89 -1.42 -9.39
C ALA A 6 7.28 -1.84 -8.04
N THR A 7 7.31 -3.13 -7.70
CA THR A 7 6.92 -3.63 -6.37
C THR A 7 8.15 -4.02 -5.52
N GLY A 8 9.37 -3.79 -6.01
CA GLY A 8 10.62 -4.24 -5.38
C GLY A 8 10.90 -5.74 -5.55
N GLY A 9 10.15 -6.41 -6.43
CA GLY A 9 10.22 -7.85 -6.66
C GLY A 9 9.10 -8.65 -5.96
N ASN A 10 8.07 -7.97 -5.45
CA ASN A 10 6.88 -8.60 -4.88
C ASN A 10 5.81 -8.85 -5.95
N GLY A 11 5.01 -9.90 -5.79
CA GLY A 11 3.81 -10.09 -6.61
C GLY A 11 2.66 -9.18 -6.15
N SER A 12 1.53 -9.23 -6.86
CA SER A 12 0.24 -8.82 -6.28
C SER A 12 -0.37 -10.00 -5.54
N ASP A 13 -0.71 -9.79 -4.27
CA ASP A 13 -1.34 -10.79 -3.41
C ASP A 13 -2.85 -10.55 -3.26
N ILE A 14 -3.61 -11.62 -2.96
CA ILE A 14 -5.00 -11.53 -2.55
C ILE A 14 -5.10 -11.95 -1.09
N TRP A 15 -5.50 -11.04 -0.22
CA TRP A 15 -5.69 -11.30 1.21
C TRP A 15 -7.19 -11.48 1.51
N THR A 16 -7.59 -12.68 1.95
CA THR A 16 -9.00 -13.08 2.09
C THR A 16 -9.63 -12.84 3.45
N ASP A 17 -8.85 -12.55 4.49
CA ASP A 17 -9.30 -12.43 5.88
C ASP A 17 -8.75 -11.20 6.61
N PHE A 18 -8.34 -10.17 5.86
CA PHE A 18 -7.85 -8.91 6.43
C PHE A 18 -8.88 -8.25 7.37
N SER A 19 -8.41 -7.83 8.54
CA SER A 19 -9.26 -7.30 9.61
C SER A 19 -8.57 -6.16 10.38
N LEU A 20 -9.18 -4.97 10.33
CA LEU A 20 -8.74 -3.83 11.16
C LEU A 20 -8.85 -4.14 12.65
N THR A 21 -9.83 -4.94 13.06
CA THR A 21 -10.07 -5.25 14.47
C THR A 21 -9.13 -6.31 15.03
N ASP A 22 -8.59 -7.17 14.18
CA ASP A 22 -7.60 -8.18 14.58
C ASP A 22 -6.16 -7.63 14.58
N GLY A 23 -6.00 -6.37 14.12
CA GLY A 23 -4.72 -5.68 14.10
C GLY A 23 -3.84 -6.08 12.93
N ASP A 24 -4.44 -6.54 11.82
CA ASP A 24 -3.69 -6.85 10.60
C ASP A 24 -3.00 -5.60 10.07
N GLN A 25 -1.77 -5.80 9.57
CA GLN A 25 -0.92 -4.71 9.13
C GLN A 25 -0.23 -5.03 7.81
N ILE A 26 -0.22 -4.04 6.94
CA ILE A 26 0.54 -4.00 5.69
C ILE A 26 1.78 -3.12 5.93
N ASP A 27 2.95 -3.72 6.02
CA ASP A 27 4.23 -3.02 6.17
C ASP A 27 4.91 -2.86 4.80
N VAL A 28 5.00 -1.62 4.32
CA VAL A 28 5.66 -1.24 3.07
C VAL A 28 6.96 -0.47 3.29
N SER A 29 7.49 -0.42 4.53
CA SER A 29 8.68 0.38 4.89
C SER A 29 9.95 0.01 4.13
N ARG A 30 10.00 -1.21 3.61
CA ARG A 30 11.11 -1.70 2.79
C ARG A 30 10.90 -1.49 1.29
N LEU A 31 9.73 -1.01 0.90
CA LEU A 31 9.33 -0.83 -0.49
C LEU A 31 9.31 0.65 -0.89
N VAL A 32 8.85 1.52 0.00
CA VAL A 32 8.89 2.97 -0.26
C VAL A 32 10.34 3.49 -0.21
N GLN A 33 10.61 4.49 -1.03
CA GLN A 33 11.88 5.17 -1.16
C GLN A 33 11.63 6.67 -1.02
N GLY A 34 12.52 7.36 -0.30
CA GLY A 34 12.38 8.80 -0.07
C GLY A 34 11.27 9.19 0.91
N TRP A 35 10.42 8.25 1.34
CA TRP A 35 9.45 8.51 2.39
C TRP A 35 10.13 8.68 3.75
N SER A 36 9.61 9.65 4.50
CA SER A 36 9.88 9.88 5.91
C SER A 36 8.60 10.40 6.57
N ALA A 37 8.45 10.20 7.88
CA ALA A 37 7.32 10.78 8.61
C ALA A 37 7.27 12.33 8.49
N ASP A 38 8.42 12.97 8.23
CA ASP A 38 8.55 14.41 8.07
C ASP A 38 8.14 14.90 6.67
N SER A 39 8.18 14.04 5.64
CA SER A 39 7.80 14.38 4.26
C SER A 39 6.29 14.50 4.03
N GLY A 40 5.46 14.12 5.02
CA GLY A 40 4.02 14.33 4.98
C GLY A 40 3.20 13.06 4.75
N ASN A 41 2.09 13.19 4.02
CA ASN A 41 1.08 12.13 3.86
C ASN A 41 1.61 10.98 2.98
N LEU A 42 1.42 9.74 3.43
CA LEU A 42 1.77 8.53 2.69
C LEU A 42 0.98 8.37 1.37
N GLY A 43 -0.08 9.15 1.15
CA GLY A 43 -0.90 9.14 -0.06
C GLY A 43 -0.17 9.45 -1.37
N ASP A 44 1.04 10.02 -1.32
CA ASP A 44 1.88 10.16 -2.52
C ASP A 44 2.53 8.83 -2.94
N TRP A 45 2.70 7.88 -1.99
CA TRP A 45 3.27 6.55 -2.23
C TRP A 45 2.21 5.45 -2.28
N ILE A 46 1.04 5.65 -1.67
CA ILE A 46 0.01 4.61 -1.57
C ILE A 46 -1.30 5.09 -2.17
N SER A 47 -1.80 4.30 -3.12
CA SER A 47 -3.13 4.48 -3.72
C SER A 47 -4.06 3.37 -3.26
N VAL A 48 -5.28 3.73 -2.86
CA VAL A 48 -6.31 2.80 -2.41
C VAL A 48 -7.57 3.02 -3.23
N GLU A 49 -8.07 1.96 -3.87
CA GLU A 49 -9.29 2.00 -4.68
C GLU A 49 -10.23 0.86 -4.29
N THR A 50 -11.54 1.12 -4.32
CA THR A 50 -12.55 0.07 -4.18
C THR A 50 -12.96 -0.45 -5.55
N VAL A 51 -12.64 -1.72 -5.83
CA VAL A 51 -12.96 -2.38 -7.11
C VAL A 51 -13.77 -3.65 -6.85
N GLY A 52 -15.01 -3.70 -7.35
CA GLY A 52 -15.85 -4.89 -7.26
C GLY A 52 -16.18 -5.36 -5.85
N GLY A 53 -16.15 -4.46 -4.85
CA GLY A 53 -16.39 -4.78 -3.44
C GLY A 53 -15.12 -5.21 -2.67
N ASN A 54 -13.95 -5.14 -3.29
CA ASN A 54 -12.64 -5.34 -2.66
C ASN A 54 -11.92 -3.99 -2.53
N THR A 55 -10.93 -3.92 -1.65
CA THR A 55 -9.96 -2.82 -1.59
C THR A 55 -8.69 -3.25 -2.32
N VAL A 56 -8.28 -2.49 -3.33
CA VAL A 56 -7.04 -2.68 -4.07
C VAL A 56 -6.05 -1.62 -3.61
N ILE A 57 -4.88 -2.05 -3.17
CA ILE A 57 -3.80 -1.19 -2.67
C ILE A 57 -2.64 -1.28 -3.66
N ALA A 58 -2.24 -0.13 -4.18
CA ALA A 58 -1.09 0.04 -5.06
C ALA A 58 -0.02 0.89 -4.39
N ILE A 59 1.24 0.63 -4.74
CA ILE A 59 2.40 1.37 -4.27
C ILE A 59 3.10 2.07 -5.42
N ASP A 60 3.42 3.35 -5.22
CA ASP A 60 4.42 4.09 -5.97
C ASP A 60 5.68 4.20 -5.11
N ARG A 61 6.80 3.64 -5.57
CA ARG A 61 7.98 3.45 -4.70
C ARG A 61 8.70 4.76 -4.41
N ASP A 62 8.67 5.71 -5.32
CA ASP A 62 9.34 7.01 -5.19
C ASP A 62 8.36 8.18 -5.07
N GLY A 63 7.10 7.88 -4.77
CA GLY A 63 6.07 8.88 -4.53
C GLY A 63 5.65 9.56 -5.83
N GLN A 64 5.94 10.85 -5.96
CA GLN A 64 5.61 11.63 -7.17
C GLN A 64 6.77 11.73 -8.18
N ASP A 65 7.92 11.13 -7.88
CA ASP A 65 9.02 11.04 -8.84
C ASP A 65 8.66 10.08 -9.99
N ALA A 66 9.39 10.18 -11.11
CA ALA A 66 9.03 9.49 -12.35
C ALA A 66 9.75 8.14 -12.55
N ALA A 67 10.52 7.64 -11.57
CA ALA A 67 11.28 6.41 -11.75
C ALA A 67 10.38 5.18 -11.56
N PHE A 68 9.33 5.29 -10.74
CA PHE A 68 8.30 4.28 -10.61
C PHE A 68 6.92 4.90 -10.87
N SER A 69 5.93 4.01 -10.96
CA SER A 69 4.53 4.37 -11.08
C SER A 69 3.73 3.42 -10.21
N ALA A 70 2.65 3.92 -9.62
CA ALA A 70 1.71 3.13 -8.85
C ALA A 70 1.42 1.75 -9.48
N THR A 71 1.77 0.70 -8.74
CA THR A 71 1.61 -0.70 -9.14
C THR A 71 0.89 -1.46 -8.04
N GLU A 72 -0.09 -2.29 -8.41
CA GLU A 72 -0.86 -3.09 -7.47
C GLU A 72 0.04 -4.00 -6.62
N LEU A 73 -0.15 -3.93 -5.31
CA LEU A 73 0.59 -4.71 -4.32
C LEU A 73 -0.30 -5.77 -3.66
N VAL A 74 -1.52 -5.40 -3.25
CA VAL A 74 -2.42 -6.32 -2.58
C VAL A 74 -3.89 -5.97 -2.82
N THR A 75 -4.71 -6.98 -3.04
CA THR A 75 -6.16 -6.89 -3.01
C THR A 75 -6.70 -7.50 -1.72
N LEU A 76 -7.38 -6.68 -0.91
CA LEU A 76 -8.13 -7.12 0.27
C LEU A 76 -9.53 -7.55 -0.17
N GLN A 77 -9.76 -8.86 -0.18
CA GLN A 77 -11.00 -9.42 -0.71
C GLN A 77 -12.17 -9.18 0.23
N ALA A 78 -13.30 -8.73 -0.32
CA ALA A 78 -14.54 -8.46 0.40
C ALA A 78 -14.41 -7.47 1.57
N VAL A 79 -13.36 -6.66 1.56
CA VAL A 79 -13.11 -5.56 2.49
C VAL A 79 -13.20 -4.25 1.71
N GLN A 80 -13.81 -3.23 2.30
CA GLN A 80 -13.87 -1.89 1.73
C GLN A 80 -13.39 -0.90 2.79
N VAL A 81 -12.12 -0.53 2.68
CA VAL A 81 -11.45 0.44 3.53
C VAL A 81 -10.73 1.47 2.67
N THR A 82 -10.61 2.67 3.19
CA THR A 82 -9.89 3.81 2.62
C THR A 82 -8.47 3.89 3.15
N LEU A 83 -7.61 4.69 2.50
CA LEU A 83 -6.27 4.95 3.02
C LEU A 83 -6.31 5.60 4.41
N ASP A 84 -7.21 6.54 4.64
CA ASP A 84 -7.36 7.21 5.94
C ASP A 84 -7.71 6.20 7.04
N GLU A 85 -8.66 5.29 6.79
CA GLU A 85 -9.01 4.24 7.75
C GLU A 85 -7.84 3.28 8.02
N LEU A 86 -7.07 2.91 7.00
CA LEU A 86 -5.86 2.09 7.18
C LEU A 86 -4.82 2.80 8.06
N LEU A 87 -4.60 4.10 7.84
CA LEU A 87 -3.65 4.91 8.61
C LEU A 87 -4.12 5.11 10.06
N GLU A 88 -5.40 5.46 10.27
CA GLU A 88 -6.00 5.68 11.58
C GLU A 88 -5.97 4.42 12.46
N ASN A 89 -6.03 3.23 11.84
CA ASN A 89 -5.99 1.94 12.53
C ASN A 89 -4.59 1.32 12.56
N ASN A 90 -3.53 2.04 12.15
CA ASN A 90 -2.17 1.52 12.05
C ASN A 90 -2.05 0.25 11.17
N ALA A 91 -3.02 0.02 10.29
CA ALA A 91 -3.12 -1.15 9.44
C ALA A 91 -2.27 -1.03 8.17
N ILE A 92 -1.67 0.14 7.93
CA ILE A 92 -0.61 0.33 6.94
C ILE A 92 0.51 1.20 7.51
N THR A 93 1.76 0.82 7.24
CA THR A 93 2.96 1.55 7.70
C THR A 93 4.05 1.57 6.62
N ALA A 94 4.87 2.61 6.65
CA ALA A 94 5.95 2.89 5.73
C ALA A 94 7.20 3.34 6.49
#